data_AF-A0A7W0HMK0-F1
#
_entry.id   AF-A0A7W0HMK0-F1
#
_cell.length_a   1.000
_cell.length_b   1.000
_cell.length_c   1.000
_cell.angle_alpha   90.00
_cell.angle_beta   90.00
_cell.angle_gamma   90.00
#
_symmetry.space_group_name_H-M   'P 1'
#
loop_
_entity.id
_entity.type
_entity.pdbx_description
1 polymer ?
#
loop_
_entity_poly.entity_id
_entity_poly.type
_entity_poly.pdbx_seq_one_letter_code
_entity_poly.pdbx_strand_id
1 'polypeptide(L)' 'MKKRRLKSLDDLRRWLADIGNRLETGDVDAAHARCVTYIASVMSGIIKDSDLEKRIEALETQMERKIN' A
#
# COMPACT_ATOMS: atom_id res chain seq x y z
N MET A 1 -5.50 -20.24 6.87
CA MET A 1 -4.76 -18.97 7.05
C MET A 1 -5.53 -17.85 6.32
N LYS A 2 -5.96 -16.78 7.01
CA LYS A 2 -6.72 -15.68 6.38
C LYS A 2 -5.78 -14.92 5.43
N LYS A 3 -6.17 -14.75 4.15
CA LYS A 3 -5.36 -14.01 3.17
C LYS A 3 -5.15 -12.57 3.66
N ARG A 4 -3.89 -12.11 3.76
CA ARG A 4 -3.58 -10.72 4.12
C ARG A 4 -4.18 -9.80 3.05
N ARG A 5 -4.83 -8.72 3.49
CA ARG A 5 -5.38 -7.70 2.59
C ARG A 5 -4.51 -6.46 2.75
N LEU A 6 -3.72 -6.14 1.73
CA LEU A 6 -2.82 -4.99 1.71
C LEU A 6 -3.64 -3.75 1.29
N LYS A 7 -4.43 -3.20 2.23
CA LYS A 7 -5.36 -2.09 1.94
C LYS A 7 -4.78 -0.72 2.28
N SER A 8 -3.77 -0.69 3.14
CA SER A 8 -3.15 0.55 3.62
C SER A 8 -1.64 0.48 3.49
N LEU A 9 -0.98 1.64 3.57
CA LEU A 9 0.47 1.71 3.63
C LEU A 9 1.03 1.02 4.89
N ASP A 10 0.28 0.98 6.00
CA ASP A 10 0.72 0.26 7.21
C ASP A 10 0.65 -1.26 7.03
N ASP A 11 -0.40 -1.78 6.36
CA ASP A 11 -0.45 -3.19 6.00
C ASP A 11 0.74 -3.59 5.12
N LEU A 12 1.06 -2.73 4.15
CA LEU A 12 2.17 -2.93 3.24
C LEU A 12 3.52 -2.88 3.96
N ARG A 13 3.69 -1.93 4.87
CA ARG A 13 4.89 -1.80 5.71
C ARG A 13 5.12 -3.05 6.56
N ARG A 14 4.08 -3.53 7.24
CA ARG A 14 4.17 -4.77 8.06
C ARG A 14 4.51 -5.98 7.21
N TRP A 15 3.92 -6.06 6.02
CA TRP A 15 4.19 -7.17 5.11
C TRP A 15 5.61 -7.12 4.54
N LEU A 16 6.13 -5.95 4.16
CA LEU A 16 7.52 -5.80 3.71
C LEU A 16 8.54 -6.13 4.81
N ALA A 17 8.26 -5.76 6.06
CA ALA A 17 9.12 -6.14 7.18
C ALA A 17 9.19 -7.67 7.36
N ASP A 18 8.05 -8.37 7.22
CA ASP A 18 8.00 -9.84 7.25
C ASP A 18 8.78 -10.47 6.08
N ILE A 19 8.68 -9.90 4.87
CA ILE A 19 9.49 -10.34 3.73
C ILE A 19 10.99 -10.12 3.97
N GLY A 20 11.38 -8.97 4.55
CA GLY A 20 12.77 -8.68 4.89
C GLY A 20 13.35 -9.68 5.87
N ASN A 21 12.65 -9.95 6.97
CA ASN A 21 13.07 -10.95 7.96
C ASN A 21 13.24 -12.33 7.31
N ARG A 22 12.29 -12.75 6.46
CA ARG A 22 12.34 -14.04 5.76
C ARG A 22 13.45 -14.14 4.73
N LEU A 23 13.84 -13.02 4.12
CA LEU A 23 15.00 -12.98 3.23
C LEU A 23 16.30 -13.15 4.03
N GLU A 24 16.41 -12.47 5.18
CA GLU A 24 17.58 -12.56 6.06
C GLU A 24 17.75 -13.96 6.67
N THR A 25 16.66 -14.65 6.99
CA THR A 25 16.70 -16.03 7.48
C THR A 25 16.89 -17.08 6.38
N GLY A 26 16.80 -16.68 5.11
CA GLY A 26 16.87 -17.60 3.96
C GLY A 26 15.57 -18.36 3.67
N ASP A 27 14.46 -18.02 4.33
CA ASP A 27 13.12 -18.59 4.11
C ASP A 27 12.48 -18.12 2.79
N VAL A 28 13.06 -17.11 2.14
CA VAL A 28 12.68 -16.68 0.79
C VAL A 28 13.93 -16.31 -0.01
N ASP A 29 13.95 -16.66 -1.29
CA ASP A 29 15.06 -16.32 -2.16
C ASP A 29 15.02 -14.85 -2.61
N ALA A 30 16.18 -14.35 -3.05
CA ALA A 30 16.33 -12.96 -3.47
C ALA A 30 15.51 -12.59 -4.72
N ALA A 31 15.26 -13.53 -5.64
CA ALA A 31 14.48 -13.26 -6.85
C ALA A 31 12.99 -13.07 -6.51
N HIS A 32 12.47 -13.93 -5.65
CA HIS A 32 11.13 -13.83 -5.09
C HIS A 32 10.99 -12.53 -4.29
N ALA A 33 11.93 -12.24 -3.38
CA ALA A 33 11.92 -11.01 -2.59
C ALA A 33 11.89 -9.73 -3.45
N ARG A 34 12.68 -9.70 -4.54
CA ARG A 34 12.64 -8.59 -5.50
C ARG A 34 11.28 -8.44 -6.17
N CYS A 35 10.71 -9.55 -6.64
CA CYS A 35 9.39 -9.54 -7.29
C CYS A 35 8.30 -8.99 -6.36
N VAL A 36 8.23 -9.50 -5.12
CA VAL A 36 7.20 -9.07 -4.16
C VAL A 36 7.41 -7.62 -3.71
N THR A 37 8.65 -7.16 -3.59
CA THR A 37 8.96 -5.77 -3.24
C THR A 37 8.57 -4.81 -4.37
N TYR A 38 8.75 -5.21 -5.62
CA TYR A 38 8.25 -4.44 -6.77
C TYR A 38 6.72 -4.32 -6.76
N ILE A 39 6.01 -5.43 -6.55
CA ILE A 39 4.55 -5.42 -6.40
C ILE A 39 4.13 -4.49 -5.25
N ALA A 40 4.88 -4.50 -4.14
CA ALA A 40 4.64 -3.61 -3.01
C ALA A 40 4.73 -2.13 -3.42
N SER A 41 5.75 -1.77 -4.20
CA SER A 41 5.94 -0.41 -4.70
C SER A 41 4.76 0.06 -5.54
N VAL A 42 4.29 -0.77 -6.47
CA VAL A 42 3.10 -0.49 -7.30
C VAL A 42 1.86 -0.31 -6.43
N MET A 43 1.65 -1.21 -5.48
CA MET A 43 0.53 -1.11 -4.52
C MET A 43 0.59 0.16 -3.69
N SER A 44 1.79 0.60 -3.29
CA SER A 44 1.95 1.87 -2.58
C SER A 44 1.51 3.06 -3.42
N GLY A 45 1.75 3.04 -4.74
CA GLY A 45 1.26 4.07 -5.66
C GLY A 45 -0.26 4.12 -5.69
N ILE A 46 -0.89 2.98 -5.98
CA ILE A 46 -2.35 2.84 -6.06
C ILE A 46 -3.05 3.32 -4.77
N ILE A 47 -2.52 2.95 -3.60
CA ILE A 47 -3.08 3.37 -2.32
C ILE A 47 -2.98 4.89 -2.15
N LYS A 48 -1.82 5.48 -2.46
CA LYS A 48 -1.61 6.93 -2.34
C LYS A 48 -2.51 7.71 -3.30
N ASP A 49 -2.63 7.26 -4.54
CA ASP A 49 -3.43 7.91 -5.56
C ASP A 49 -4.93 7.85 -5.19
N SER A 50 -5.41 6.67 -4.75
CA SER A 50 -6.79 6.52 -4.29
C SER A 50 -7.10 7.38 -3.06
N ASP A 51 -6.17 7.49 -2.12
CA ASP A 51 -6.35 8.35 -0.94
C ASP A 51 -6.30 9.84 -1.30
N LEU A 52 -5.51 10.20 -2.31
CA LEU A 52 -5.47 11.57 -2.84
C LEU A 52 -6.78 11.93 -3.56
N GLU A 53 -7.28 11.06 -4.42
CA GLU A 53 -8.58 11.23 -5.10
C GLU A 53 -9.71 11.47 -4.10
N LYS A 54 -9.82 10.64 -3.06
CA LYS A 54 -10.84 10.83 -1.99
C LYS A 54 -10.69 12.17 -1.27
N ARG A 55 -9.46 12.61 -1.05
CA ARG A 55 -9.21 13.91 -0.39
C ARG A 55 -9.60 15.08 -1.29
N ILE A 56 -9.35 14.98 -2.60
CA ILE A 56 -9.77 15.98 -3.59
C ILE A 56 -11.30 16.04 -3.63
N GLU A 57 -11.97 14.91 -3.80
CA GLU A 57 -13.44 14.81 -3.83
C GLU A 57 -14.08 15.42 -2.57
N ALA A 58 -13.50 15.14 -1.40
CA ALA A 58 -13.98 15.71 -0.14
C ALA A 58 -13.82 17.25 -0.08
N LEU A 59 -12.75 17.79 -0.65
CA LEU A 59 -12.52 19.24 -0.72
C LEU A 59 -13.48 19.90 -1.72
N GLU A 60 -13.67 19.29 -2.89
CA GLU A 60 -14.62 19.76 -3.92
C GLU A 60 -16.05 19.81 -3.37
N THR A 61 -16.48 18.73 -2.70
CA THR A 61 -17.79 18.66 -2.04
C THR A 61 -17.95 19.75 -0.97
N GLN A 62 -16.91 20.04 -0.18
CA GLN A 62 -16.95 21.10 0.82
C GLN A 62 -17.04 22.49 0.19
N MET A 63 -16.42 22.70 -0.97
CA MET A 63 -16.45 23.96 -1.69
C MET A 63 -17.83 24.22 -2.29
N GLU A 64 -18.45 23.20 -2.91
CA GLU A 64 -19.83 23.29 -3.44
C GLU A 64 -20.84 23.64 -2.33
N ARG A 65 -20.71 23.04 -1.14
CA ARG A 65 -21.56 23.35 0.02
C ARG A 65 -21.39 24.77 0.57
N LYS A 66 -20.26 25.44 0.31
CA LYS A 66 -20.02 26.82 0.76
C LYS A 66 -20.52 27.86 -0.23
N ILE A 67 -20.73 27.47 -1.49
CA ILE A 67 -21.18 28.35 -2.58
C ILE A 67 -22.70 28.35 -2.70
N ASN A 68 -23.36 27.24 -2.32
CA ASN A 68 -24.82 27.13 -2.18
C ASN A 68 -25.30 27.60 -0.80
#